data_AF-A0A7Y7DIF8-F1
#
_entry.id   AF-A0A7Y7DIF8-F1
#
_cell.length_a   1.000
_cell.length_b   1.000
_cell.length_c   1.000
_cell.angle_alpha   90.00
_cell.angle_beta   90.00
_cell.angle_gamma   90.00
#
_symmetry.space_group_name_H-M   'P 1'
#
loop_
_entity.id
_entity.type
_entity.pdbx_description
1 polymer ?
#
loop_
_entity_poly.entity_id
_entity_poly.type
_entity_poly.pdbx_seq_one_letter_code
_entity_poly.pdbx_strand_id
1 'polypeptide(L)'
;MTTELQAHWKYSEKEWNSFVTIEKANKKEDNIYFGIGIVILGTLGLMLFRSTSILVGLAFSVPFAILIPFLRMKISYGHLKKGIKNPEVKIYFDKLLINRHTIELQGKHKRVKSMKIIESKNKIQLLEFNVQWLTRKGPTNDEFRIPIPKGKINEANYLVSLL
;
A
#
# COMPACT_ATOMS: atom_id res chain seq x y z
N MET A 1 5.99 15.08 19.37
CA MET A 1 5.69 13.65 19.64
C MET A 1 7.00 12.90 19.54
N THR A 2 7.32 12.08 20.53
CA THR A 2 8.59 11.35 20.61
C THR A 2 8.66 10.30 19.50
N THR A 3 9.77 10.29 18.75
CA THR A 3 10.11 9.28 17.73
C THR A 3 10.62 8.00 18.39
N GLU A 4 9.88 7.46 19.35
CA GLU A 4 10.28 6.28 20.10
C GLU A 4 9.97 5.02 19.31
N LEU A 5 10.96 4.12 19.27
CA LEU A 5 10.84 2.82 18.61
C LEU A 5 9.87 1.94 19.39
N GLN A 6 8.73 1.62 18.78
CA GLN A 6 7.68 0.80 19.40
C GLN A 6 7.96 -0.69 19.23
N ALA A 7 8.47 -1.09 18.06
CA ALA A 7 8.82 -2.48 17.79
C ALA A 7 9.90 -2.59 16.72
N HIS A 8 10.72 -3.63 16.83
CA HIS A 8 11.71 -4.01 15.83
C HIS A 8 11.52 -5.47 15.44
N TRP A 9 11.02 -5.68 14.23
CA TRP A 9 10.76 -6.99 13.66
C TRP A 9 11.83 -7.35 12.64
N LYS A 10 12.38 -8.56 12.78
CA LYS A 10 13.33 -9.15 11.84
C LYS A 10 12.69 -10.40 11.25
N TYR A 11 13.02 -10.68 9.99
CA TYR A 11 12.42 -11.77 9.24
C TYR A 11 13.49 -12.66 8.63
N SER A 12 13.12 -13.91 8.38
CA SER A 12 13.87 -14.70 7.41
C SER A 12 13.63 -14.16 5.99
N GLU A 13 14.60 -14.38 5.10
CA GLU A 13 14.45 -14.03 3.69
C GLU A 13 13.23 -14.73 3.06
N LYS A 14 12.97 -15.99 3.44
CA LYS A 14 11.84 -16.77 2.94
C LYS A 14 10.49 -16.14 3.33
N GLU A 15 10.33 -15.75 4.61
CA GLU A 15 9.11 -15.10 5.09
C GLU A 15 8.87 -13.76 4.37
N TRP A 16 9.93 -12.95 4.24
CA TRP A 16 9.84 -11.67 3.55
C TRP A 16 9.50 -11.82 2.07
N ASN A 17 10.17 -12.73 1.35
CA ASN A 17 9.90 -12.97 -0.07
C ASN A 17 8.48 -13.49 -0.30
N SER A 18 7.95 -14.30 0.62
CA SER A 18 6.57 -14.76 0.60
C SER A 18 5.60 -13.58 0.75
N PHE A 19 5.81 -12.74 1.78
CA PHE A 19 5.04 -11.52 1.99
C PHE A 19 5.06 -10.59 0.76
N VAL A 20 6.24 -10.27 0.24
CA VAL A 20 6.39 -9.40 -0.93
C VAL A 20 5.66 -9.95 -2.16
N THR A 21 5.63 -11.28 -2.32
CA THR A 21 4.91 -11.91 -3.44
C THR A 21 3.40 -11.68 -3.31
N ILE A 22 2.86 -11.93 -2.12
CA ILE A 22 1.42 -11.80 -1.84
C ILE A 22 1.00 -10.33 -1.94
N GLU A 23 1.75 -9.43 -1.30
CA GLU A 23 1.40 -8.02 -1.27
C GLU A 23 1.48 -7.39 -2.67
N LYS A 24 2.50 -7.73 -3.47
CA LYS A 24 2.55 -7.29 -4.87
C LYS A 24 1.41 -7.85 -5.72
N ALA A 25 0.98 -9.08 -5.48
CA ALA A 25 -0.15 -9.66 -6.21
C ALA A 25 -1.45 -8.90 -5.89
N ASN A 26 -1.71 -8.64 -4.61
CA ASN A 26 -2.87 -7.85 -4.18
C ASN A 26 -2.86 -6.45 -4.80
N LYS A 27 -1.72 -5.73 -4.73
CA LYS A 27 -1.61 -4.39 -5.33
C LYS A 27 -1.71 -4.41 -6.86
N LYS A 28 -1.29 -5.50 -7.52
CA LYS A 28 -1.48 -5.69 -8.96
C LYS A 28 -2.95 -5.87 -9.31
N GLU A 29 -3.69 -6.65 -8.52
CA GLU A 29 -5.13 -6.87 -8.65
C GLU A 29 -5.89 -5.52 -8.56
N ASP A 30 -5.63 -4.72 -7.52
CA ASP A 30 -6.20 -3.37 -7.36
C ASP A 30 -5.91 -2.46 -8.57
N ASN A 31 -4.69 -2.55 -9.09
CA ASN A 31 -4.23 -1.75 -10.21
C ASN A 31 -4.88 -2.16 -11.54
N ILE A 32 -5.25 -3.44 -11.70
CA ILE A 32 -6.03 -3.91 -12.85
C ILE A 32 -7.43 -3.31 -12.78
N TYR A 33 -8.10 -3.37 -11.61
CA TYR A 33 -9.43 -2.76 -11.45
C TYR A 33 -9.40 -1.25 -11.70
N PHE A 34 -8.36 -0.58 -11.21
CA PHE A 34 -8.15 0.84 -11.47
C PHE A 34 -7.96 1.14 -12.98
N GLY A 35 -7.17 0.32 -13.69
CA GLY A 35 -6.99 0.42 -15.13
C GLY A 35 -8.29 0.22 -15.92
N ILE A 36 -9.08 -0.79 -15.56
CA ILE A 36 -10.42 -1.02 -16.15
C ILE A 36 -11.31 0.21 -15.94
N GLY A 37 -11.31 0.78 -14.72
CA GLY A 37 -12.03 2.01 -14.41
C GLY A 37 -11.61 3.19 -15.30
N ILE A 38 -10.31 3.37 -15.55
CA ILE A 38 -9.80 4.41 -16.46
C ILE A 38 -10.30 4.20 -17.89
N VAL A 39 -10.28 2.97 -18.40
CA VAL A 39 -10.75 2.70 -19.78
C VAL A 39 -12.24 3.01 -19.90
N ILE A 40 -13.06 2.52 -18.98
CA ILE A 40 -14.52 2.72 -19.03
C ILE A 40 -14.86 4.21 -18.88
N LEU A 41 -14.42 4.83 -17.79
CA LEU A 41 -14.78 6.22 -17.50
C LEU A 41 -14.11 7.21 -18.46
N GLY A 42 -12.87 6.95 -18.85
CA GLY A 42 -12.15 7.78 -19.81
C GLY A 42 -12.77 7.72 -21.20
N THR A 43 -13.12 6.53 -21.69
CA THR A 43 -13.76 6.36 -23.01
C THR A 43 -15.15 6.99 -23.00
N LEU A 44 -16.00 6.67 -22.01
CA LEU A 44 -17.34 7.26 -21.90
C LEU A 44 -17.29 8.78 -21.73
N GLY A 45 -16.36 9.30 -20.92
CA GLY A 45 -16.18 10.73 -20.73
C GLY A 45 -15.79 11.45 -22.02
N LEU A 46 -14.88 10.89 -22.81
CA LEU A 46 -14.52 11.46 -24.11
C LEU A 46 -15.69 11.41 -25.10
N MET A 47 -16.45 10.31 -25.13
CA MET A 47 -17.62 10.20 -25.99
C MET A 47 -18.70 11.24 -25.63
N LEU A 48 -19.02 11.40 -24.35
CA LEU A 48 -20.10 12.29 -23.90
C LEU A 48 -19.72 13.77 -23.96
N PHE A 49 -18.49 14.13 -23.58
CA PHE A 49 -18.08 15.53 -23.46
C PHE A 49 -17.28 16.07 -24.65
N ARG A 50 -16.75 15.19 -25.51
CA ARG A 50 -15.94 15.57 -26.67
C ARG A 50 -16.45 14.97 -27.98
N SER A 51 -17.60 14.27 -27.96
CA SER A 51 -18.24 13.66 -29.12
C SER A 51 -17.29 12.77 -29.95
N THR A 52 -16.31 12.15 -29.29
CA THR A 52 -15.35 11.27 -29.95
C THR A 52 -15.97 9.92 -30.26
N SER A 53 -15.47 9.22 -31.29
CA SER A 53 -15.82 7.81 -31.51
C SER A 53 -15.21 6.92 -30.42
N ILE A 54 -15.77 5.71 -30.26
CA ILE A 54 -15.27 4.72 -29.30
C ILE A 54 -13.79 4.38 -29.53
N LEU A 55 -13.36 4.30 -30.79
CA LEU A 55 -11.97 4.00 -31.15
C LEU A 55 -11.00 5.09 -30.69
N VAL A 56 -11.36 6.37 -30.89
CA VAL A 56 -10.56 7.50 -30.42
C VAL A 56 -10.52 7.54 -28.89
N GLY A 57 -11.66 7.28 -28.23
CA GLY A 57 -11.74 7.20 -26.77
C GLY A 57 -10.87 6.08 -26.18
N LEU A 58 -10.86 4.89 -26.79
CA LEU A 58 -9.99 3.77 -26.42
C LEU A 58 -8.51 4.08 -26.68
N ALA A 59 -8.19 4.61 -27.85
CA ALA A 59 -6.82 4.97 -28.21
C ALA A 59 -6.19 5.96 -27.21
N PHE A 60 -7.02 6.85 -26.64
CA PHE A 60 -6.57 7.79 -25.62
C PHE A 60 -6.55 7.18 -24.21
N SER A 61 -7.58 6.42 -23.81
CA SER A 61 -7.72 5.92 -22.43
C SER A 61 -6.80 4.74 -22.10
N VAL A 62 -6.55 3.83 -23.04
CA VAL A 62 -5.72 2.62 -22.82
C VAL A 62 -4.27 2.96 -22.41
N PRO A 63 -3.55 3.90 -23.05
CA PRO A 63 -2.22 4.31 -22.60
C PRO A 63 -2.19 4.74 -21.13
N PHE A 64 -3.16 5.53 -20.67
CA PHE A 64 -3.24 5.96 -19.27
C PHE A 64 -3.61 4.81 -18.33
N ALA A 65 -4.49 3.90 -18.76
CA ALA A 65 -4.87 2.71 -18.01
C ALA A 65 -3.69 1.75 -17.77
N ILE A 66 -2.64 1.83 -18.59
CA ILE A 66 -1.39 1.06 -18.40
C ILE A 66 -0.37 1.90 -17.62
N LEU A 67 -0.16 3.15 -18.03
CA LEU A 67 0.88 4.02 -17.49
C LEU A 67 0.66 4.34 -16.02
N ILE A 68 -0.55 4.72 -15.62
CA ILE A 68 -0.83 5.15 -14.24
C ILE A 68 -0.63 3.99 -13.26
N PRO A 69 -1.19 2.78 -13.48
CA PRO A 69 -0.92 1.64 -12.61
C PRO A 69 0.56 1.22 -12.58
N PHE A 70 1.26 1.29 -13.71
CA PHE A 70 2.70 1.01 -13.77
C PHE A 70 3.50 1.98 -12.89
N LEU A 71 3.24 3.29 -13.00
CA LEU A 71 3.87 4.30 -12.18
C LEU A 71 3.57 4.09 -10.69
N ARG A 72 2.31 3.77 -10.35
CA ARG A 72 1.91 3.45 -8.97
C ARG A 72 2.68 2.26 -8.42
N MET A 73 2.84 1.19 -9.20
CA MET A 73 3.66 0.04 -8.77
C MET A 73 5.12 0.41 -8.54
N LYS A 74 5.70 1.20 -9.44
CA LYS A 74 7.12 1.54 -9.41
C LYS A 74 7.47 2.50 -8.27
N ILE A 75 6.62 3.49 -8.03
CA ILE A 75 6.88 4.58 -7.08
C ILE A 75 6.37 4.20 -5.69
N SER A 76 5.07 3.92 -5.55
CA SER A 76 4.42 3.74 -4.24
C SER A 76 4.86 2.45 -3.52
N TYR A 77 5.19 1.41 -4.27
CA TYR A 77 5.55 0.10 -3.71
C TYR A 77 7.03 -0.26 -3.90
N GLY A 78 7.89 0.74 -4.10
CA GLY A 78 9.33 0.56 -4.28
C GLY A 78 10.03 -0.15 -3.12
N HIS A 79 9.44 -0.14 -1.92
CA HIS A 79 9.97 -0.83 -0.73
C HIS A 79 9.71 -2.35 -0.70
N LEU A 80 8.76 -2.85 -1.50
CA LEU A 80 8.45 -4.28 -1.61
C LEU A 80 9.44 -4.98 -2.54
N LYS A 81 10.69 -5.18 -2.09
CA LYS A 81 11.73 -5.88 -2.87
C LYS A 81 11.99 -7.29 -2.32
N LYS A 82 12.14 -8.26 -3.23
CA LYS A 82 12.56 -9.62 -2.92
C LYS A 82 14.09 -9.69 -2.81
N GLY A 83 14.61 -10.73 -2.16
CA GLY A 83 16.06 -11.00 -2.07
C GLY A 83 16.81 -10.07 -1.12
N ILE A 84 16.08 -9.44 -0.18
CA ILE A 84 16.71 -8.62 0.86
C ILE A 84 17.33 -9.56 1.89
N LYS A 85 18.65 -9.39 2.14
CA LYS A 85 19.34 -10.10 3.22
C LYS A 85 18.98 -9.46 4.56
N ASN A 86 18.65 -10.29 5.55
CA ASN A 86 18.20 -9.87 6.89
C ASN A 86 17.10 -8.78 6.86
N PRO A 87 15.93 -9.06 6.27
CA PRO A 87 14.85 -8.08 6.22
C PRO A 87 14.44 -7.63 7.63
N GLU A 88 14.21 -6.32 7.78
CA GLU A 88 13.78 -5.73 9.04
C GLU A 88 12.75 -4.63 8.84
N VAL A 89 11.86 -4.53 9.83
CA VAL A 89 10.87 -3.47 9.96
C VAL A 89 10.99 -2.86 11.35
N LYS A 90 11.13 -1.54 11.41
CA LYS A 90 11.11 -0.76 12.65
C LYS A 90 9.86 0.10 12.66
N ILE A 91 9.07 -0.01 13.72
CA ILE A 91 7.78 0.65 13.88
C ILE A 91 7.98 1.80 14.88
N TYR A 92 7.67 3.01 14.44
CA TYR A 92 7.60 4.20 15.28
C TYR A 92 6.17 4.75 15.23
N PHE A 93 5.82 5.67 16.13
CA PHE A 93 4.50 6.31 16.10
C PHE A 93 4.26 7.12 14.82
N ASP A 94 5.29 7.80 14.32
CA ASP A 94 5.23 8.73 13.19
C ASP A 94 5.62 8.10 11.86
N LYS A 95 6.29 6.94 11.86
CA LYS A 95 6.82 6.31 10.63
C LYS A 95 7.05 4.80 10.75
N LEU A 96 7.05 4.14 9.61
CA LEU A 96 7.59 2.78 9.44
C LEU A 96 8.92 2.87 8.70
N LEU A 97 9.91 2.11 9.16
CA LEU A 97 11.16 1.93 8.44
C LEU A 97 11.27 0.48 7.99
N ILE A 98 11.09 0.26 6.69
CA ILE A 98 11.08 -1.05 6.04
C ILE A 98 12.36 -1.17 5.21
N ASN A 99 13.32 -1.99 5.63
CA ASN A 99 14.56 -2.23 4.88
C ASN A 99 15.24 -0.92 4.41
N ARG A 100 15.36 0.06 5.32
CA ARG A 100 15.89 1.43 5.09
C ARG A 100 14.98 2.40 4.31
N HIS A 101 13.83 1.95 3.84
CA HIS A 101 12.82 2.84 3.28
C HIS A 101 11.90 3.38 4.38
N THR A 102 11.70 4.70 4.41
CA THR A 102 10.85 5.35 5.41
C THR A 102 9.47 5.64 4.83
N ILE A 103 8.43 5.22 5.54
CA ILE A 103 7.03 5.51 5.25
C ILE A 103 6.50 6.36 6.39
N GLU A 104 6.18 7.62 6.14
CA GLU A 104 5.55 8.49 7.12
C GLU A 104 4.12 8.00 7.43
N LEU A 105 3.80 7.82 8.70
CA LEU A 105 2.48 7.43 9.21
C LEU A 105 1.71 8.63 9.79
N GLN A 106 2.41 9.55 10.45
CA GLN A 106 1.82 10.74 11.05
C GLN A 106 2.61 12.00 10.70
N GLY A 107 1.90 13.10 10.50
CA GLY A 107 2.46 14.40 10.15
C GLY A 107 1.38 15.48 10.18
N LYS A 108 1.69 16.69 9.69
CA LYS A 108 0.77 17.84 9.75
C LYS A 108 -0.59 17.58 9.10
N HIS A 109 -0.61 16.80 8.03
CA HIS A 109 -1.81 16.50 7.25
C HIS A 109 -2.11 15.00 7.15
N LYS A 110 -1.39 14.16 7.91
CA LYS A 110 -1.41 12.70 7.79
C LYS A 110 -1.51 12.09 9.18
N ARG A 111 -2.36 11.07 9.36
CA ARG A 111 -2.52 10.35 10.63
C ARG A 111 -2.82 8.89 10.39
N VAL A 112 -2.49 8.04 11.34
CA VAL A 112 -3.01 6.67 11.35
C VAL A 112 -4.46 6.73 11.81
N LYS A 113 -5.38 6.31 10.93
CA LYS A 113 -6.82 6.24 11.23
C LYS A 113 -7.16 5.01 12.06
N SER A 114 -6.50 3.89 11.78
CA SER A 114 -6.68 2.64 12.51
C SER A 114 -5.50 1.70 12.27
N MET A 115 -5.21 0.85 13.24
CA MET A 115 -4.38 -0.34 13.07
C MET A 115 -5.23 -1.60 13.26
N LYS A 116 -5.01 -2.62 12.44
CA LYS A 116 -5.71 -3.90 12.57
C LYS A 116 -4.84 -5.07 12.15
N ILE A 117 -5.07 -6.22 12.75
CA ILE A 117 -4.45 -7.48 12.32
C ILE A 117 -5.39 -8.12 11.30
N ILE A 118 -4.85 -8.47 10.14
CA ILE A 118 -5.59 -9.16 9.09
C ILE A 118 -4.89 -10.46 8.71
N GLU A 119 -5.65 -11.41 8.17
CA GLU A 119 -5.09 -12.61 7.58
C GLU A 119 -5.08 -12.48 6.05
N SER A 120 -3.94 -12.75 5.44
CA SER A 120 -3.81 -12.79 3.98
C SER A 120 -4.32 -14.10 3.39
N LYS A 121 -4.55 -14.15 2.07
CA LYS A 121 -4.98 -15.36 1.31
C LYS A 121 -4.12 -16.61 1.60
N ASN A 122 -2.88 -16.47 2.07
CA ASN A 122 -1.97 -17.58 2.40
C ASN A 122 -1.76 -17.81 3.90
N LYS A 123 -2.71 -17.39 4.76
CA LYS A 123 -2.64 -17.53 6.22
C LYS A 123 -1.47 -16.81 6.90
N ILE A 124 -0.87 -15.83 6.21
CA ILE A 124 0.11 -14.94 6.83
C ILE A 124 -0.66 -13.83 7.53
N GLN A 125 -0.41 -13.67 8.83
CA GLN A 125 -0.94 -12.57 9.62
C GLN A 125 -0.17 -11.29 9.30
N LEU A 126 -0.89 -10.22 9.00
CA LEU A 126 -0.34 -8.91 8.67
C LEU A 126 -0.85 -7.88 9.67
N LEU A 127 0.02 -6.94 10.04
CA LEU A 127 -0.39 -5.71 10.70
C LEU A 127 -0.65 -4.66 9.62
N GLU A 128 -1.89 -4.20 9.52
CA GLU A 128 -2.31 -3.16 8.58
C GLU A 128 -2.43 -1.81 9.29
N PHE A 129 -1.77 -0.81 8.72
CA PHE A 129 -1.88 0.60 9.06
C PHE A 129 -2.76 1.28 8.02
N ASN A 130 -3.96 1.70 8.42
CA ASN A 130 -4.80 2.55 7.60
C ASN A 130 -4.41 4.00 7.86
N VAL A 131 -3.77 4.63 6.89
CA VAL A 131 -3.22 5.98 7.02
C VAL A 131 -4.04 6.95 6.21
N GLN A 132 -4.56 7.97 6.87
CA GLN A 132 -5.43 8.99 6.29
C GLN A 132 -4.68 10.31 6.17
N TRP A 133 -4.82 10.99 5.03
CA TRP A 133 -4.40 12.39 4.87
C TRP A 133 -5.51 13.25 4.26
N LEU A 134 -5.50 14.53 4.62
CA LEU A 134 -6.48 15.49 4.11
C LEU A 134 -6.04 16.04 2.76
N THR A 135 -6.98 16.04 1.80
CA THR A 135 -6.86 16.74 0.52
C THR A 135 -7.86 17.89 0.47
N ARG A 136 -7.75 18.77 -0.54
CA ARG A 136 -8.73 19.84 -0.77
C ARG A 136 -10.17 19.31 -0.95
N LYS A 137 -10.33 18.06 -1.38
CA LYS A 137 -11.62 17.42 -1.65
C LYS A 137 -12.05 16.44 -0.55
N GLY A 138 -11.38 16.45 0.60
CA GLY A 138 -11.66 15.55 1.73
C GLY A 138 -10.54 14.55 2.00
N PRO A 139 -10.73 13.63 2.96
CA PRO A 139 -9.72 12.66 3.35
C PRO A 139 -9.49 11.60 2.26
N THR A 140 -8.23 11.21 2.09
CA THR A 140 -7.81 10.03 1.32
C THR A 140 -7.09 9.06 2.24
N ASN A 141 -7.22 7.77 2.00
CA ASN A 141 -6.60 6.73 2.82
C ASN A 141 -5.67 5.85 1.97
N ASP A 142 -4.65 5.29 2.59
CA ASP A 142 -3.82 4.22 2.05
C ASP A 142 -3.58 3.15 3.13
N GLU A 143 -3.30 1.95 2.67
CA GLU A 143 -3.11 0.78 3.52
C GLU A 143 -1.67 0.28 3.37
N PHE A 144 -0.91 0.39 4.47
CA PHE A 144 0.41 -0.20 4.59
C PHE A 144 0.33 -1.47 5.41
N ARG A 145 0.90 -2.55 4.91
CA ARG A 145 0.88 -3.85 5.58
C ARG A 145 2.29 -4.32 5.82
N ILE A 146 2.52 -4.93 6.97
CA ILE A 146 3.76 -5.62 7.29
C ILE A 146 3.44 -7.00 7.86
N PRO A 147 4.25 -8.03 7.57
CA PRO A 147 4.02 -9.35 8.13
C PRO A 147 4.32 -9.35 9.63
N ILE A 148 3.49 -10.05 10.40
CA ILE A 148 3.73 -10.26 11.83
C ILE A 148 4.65 -11.48 11.96
N PRO A 149 5.85 -11.34 12.56
CA PRO A 149 6.73 -12.49 12.78
C PRO A 149 6.08 -13.55 13.67
N LYS A 150 6.51 -14.82 13.51
CA LYS A 150 6.09 -15.90 14.40
C LYS A 150 6.43 -15.55 15.85
N GLY A 151 5.46 -15.74 16.75
CA GLY A 151 5.60 -15.43 18.17
C GLY A 151 5.48 -13.94 18.54
N LYS A 152 5.24 -13.04 17.58
CA LYS A 152 5.07 -11.59 17.83
C LYS A 152 3.62 -11.11 17.83
N ILE A 153 2.65 -12.02 17.90
CA ILE A 153 1.23 -11.67 17.86
C ILE A 153 0.79 -10.82 19.05
N ASN A 154 1.31 -11.07 20.26
CA ASN A 154 1.01 -10.28 21.45
C ASN A 154 1.53 -8.85 21.33
N GLU A 155 2.72 -8.68 20.76
CA GLU A 155 3.30 -7.36 20.48
C GLU A 155 2.48 -6.62 19.41
N ALA A 156 1.99 -7.32 18.39
CA ALA A 156 1.09 -6.74 17.40
C ALA A 156 -0.25 -6.31 18.02
N ASN A 157 -0.83 -7.11 18.91
CA ASN A 157 -2.06 -6.74 19.65
C ASN A 157 -1.84 -5.51 20.53
N TYR A 158 -0.69 -5.43 21.21
CA TYR A 158 -0.31 -4.26 21.98
C TYR A 158 -0.23 -3.02 21.10
N LEU A 159 0.42 -3.09 19.94
CA LEU A 159 0.49 -1.98 19.00
C LEU A 159 -0.92 -1.51 18.58
N VAL A 160 -1.82 -2.45 18.25
CA VAL A 160 -3.21 -2.12 17.90
C VAL A 160 -3.93 -1.38 19.03
N SER A 161 -3.66 -1.72 20.30
CA SER A 161 -4.28 -1.04 21.45
C SER A 161 -3.74 0.37 21.75
N LEU A 162 -2.65 0.81 21.11
CA LEU A 162 -2.08 2.14 21.29
C LEU A 162 -2.79 3.24 20.47
N LEU A 163 -3.70 2.86 19.55
CA LEU A 163 -4.51 3.78 18.74
C LEU A 163 -5.92 3.91 19.27
#